data_AF-A0A7S2NP38-F1
#
_entry.id   AF-A0A7S2NP38-F1
#
_cell.length_a   1.000
_cell.length_b   1.000
_cell.length_c   1.000
_cell.angle_alpha   90.00
_cell.angle_beta   90.00
_cell.angle_gamma   90.00
#
_symmetry.space_group_name_H-M   'P 1'
#
loop_
_entity.id
_entity.type
_entity.pdbx_description
1 polymer ?
#
loop_
_entity_poly.entity_id
_entity_poly.type
_entity_poly.pdbx_seq_one_letter_code
_entity_poly.pdbx_strand_id
1 'polypeptide(L)'
;APLLSLGLACGLAAGLLAPPPAEAITKEQFDQLTYQQVKGSGLANRCPTVESQGRSIPVKAGQSLRYVCFEPKSFAVEAEVEGGRKEFVTTKLMTRQTYSLAYIEGPLTPNPVTFKIEDGLDHAATTVQLPDGERVPFLFTVKGLVAKGEGSEFKPGFTWGGEFDVPSYRTGGFLDPKGRGMYTGYDQAV
;
A
#
# COMPACT_ATOMS: atom_id res chain seq x y z
N ALA A 1 8.36 -60.06 23.13
CA ALA A 1 7.65 -58.77 23.12
C ALA A 1 7.59 -58.28 24.56
N PRO A 2 7.88 -57.01 24.92
CA PRO A 2 8.04 -55.81 24.10
C PRO A 2 9.37 -55.04 24.36
N LEU A 3 9.77 -54.17 23.42
CA LEU A 3 10.66 -53.00 23.60
C LEU A 3 10.91 -52.41 22.20
N LEU A 4 10.34 -51.24 21.92
CA LEU A 4 10.73 -50.25 20.88
C LEU A 4 9.66 -49.14 20.92
N SER A 5 9.89 -48.11 21.76
CA SER A 5 10.45 -46.79 21.37
C SER A 5 9.37 -45.86 20.81
N LEU A 6 8.71 -45.02 21.63
CA LEU A 6 9.18 -43.65 21.96
C LEU A 6 10.01 -43.03 20.81
N GLY A 7 9.35 -42.37 19.85
CA GLY A 7 10.07 -41.73 18.75
C GLY A 7 9.24 -40.93 17.74
N LEU A 8 8.01 -40.52 18.04
CA LEU A 8 7.16 -39.84 17.06
C LEU A 8 6.26 -38.77 17.66
N ALA A 9 6.85 -37.74 18.28
CA ALA A 9 6.07 -36.61 18.80
C ALA A 9 6.72 -35.21 18.64
N CYS A 10 7.86 -35.07 17.94
CA CYS A 10 8.54 -33.78 17.81
C CYS A 10 8.66 -33.23 16.38
N GLY A 11 7.98 -33.81 15.40
CA GLY A 11 8.14 -33.42 13.98
C GLY A 11 7.14 -32.41 13.41
N LEU A 12 6.07 -32.06 14.11
CA LEU A 12 4.91 -31.35 13.52
C LEU A 12 4.69 -29.91 14.00
N ALA A 13 5.55 -29.37 14.87
CA ALA A 13 5.36 -28.03 15.45
C ALA A 13 6.15 -26.89 14.76
N ALA A 14 6.96 -27.18 13.74
CA ALA A 14 7.85 -26.16 13.13
C ALA A 14 7.27 -25.47 11.87
N GLY A 15 6.04 -25.79 11.46
CA GLY A 15 5.49 -25.36 10.16
C GLY A 15 4.51 -24.18 10.15
N LEU A 16 4.15 -23.60 11.30
CA LEU A 16 2.98 -22.69 11.39
C LEU A 16 3.24 -21.30 11.98
N LEU A 17 4.48 -20.92 12.26
CA LEU A 17 4.77 -19.55 12.70
C LEU A 17 5.08 -18.65 11.50
N ALA A 18 4.07 -18.40 10.66
CA ALA A 18 4.03 -17.11 9.99
C ALA A 18 3.82 -16.07 11.12
N PRO A 19 4.71 -15.08 11.30
CA PRO A 19 4.48 -14.04 12.30
C PRO A 19 3.11 -13.42 12.03
N PRO A 20 2.24 -13.28 13.05
CA PRO A 20 0.95 -12.66 12.85
C PRO A 20 1.15 -11.28 12.22
N PRO A 21 0.27 -10.86 11.31
CA PRO A 21 0.33 -9.52 10.74
C PRO A 21 0.42 -8.51 11.89
N ALA A 22 1.49 -7.72 11.95
CA ALA A 22 1.66 -6.74 13.01
C ALA A 22 0.44 -5.81 13.06
N GLU A 23 -0.14 -5.65 14.24
CA GLU A 23 -1.24 -4.73 14.47
C GLU A 23 -0.77 -3.29 14.29
N ALA A 24 -1.66 -2.43 13.79
CA ALA A 24 -1.36 -1.01 13.65
C ALA A 24 -1.39 -0.35 15.03
N ILE A 25 -0.33 0.38 15.37
CA ILE A 25 -0.15 1.11 16.63
C ILE A 25 -0.34 2.62 16.39
N THR A 26 -0.50 3.40 17.45
CA THR A 26 -0.58 4.86 17.31
C THR A 26 0.79 5.46 16.96
N LYS A 27 0.82 6.71 16.48
CA LYS A 27 2.07 7.38 16.13
C LYS A 27 2.97 7.57 17.35
N GLU A 28 2.39 7.86 18.50
CA GLU A 28 3.10 8.09 19.76
C GLU A 28 3.77 6.81 20.25
N GLN A 29 3.09 5.66 20.10
CA GLN A 29 3.65 4.35 20.42
C GLN A 29 4.78 3.99 19.44
N PHE A 30 4.61 4.28 18.16
CA PHE A 30 5.64 4.02 17.15
C PHE A 30 6.92 4.81 17.43
N ASP A 31 6.81 6.08 17.86
CA ASP A 31 7.95 6.95 18.15
C ASP A 31 8.76 6.55 19.38
N GLN A 32 8.17 5.75 20.27
CA GLN A 32 8.87 5.19 21.43
C GLN A 32 9.76 4.00 21.07
N LEU A 33 9.57 3.42 19.88
CA LEU A 33 10.34 2.27 19.43
C LEU A 33 11.65 2.72 18.78
N THR A 34 12.72 2.00 19.11
CA THR A 34 14.00 2.13 18.42
C THR A 34 13.93 1.47 17.05
N TYR A 35 14.80 1.90 16.13
CA TYR A 35 14.90 1.30 14.80
C TYR A 35 15.07 -0.23 14.84
N GLN A 36 15.86 -0.76 15.80
CA GLN A 36 16.08 -2.20 15.92
C GLN A 36 14.83 -2.97 16.35
N GLN A 37 13.93 -2.35 17.12
CA GLN A 37 12.65 -2.96 17.50
C GLN A 37 11.66 -2.98 16.32
N VAL A 38 11.72 -1.98 15.44
CA VAL A 38 10.87 -1.90 14.23
C VAL A 38 11.38 -2.79 13.11
N LYS A 39 12.71 -2.95 12.99
CA LYS A 39 13.34 -3.71 11.91
C LYS A 39 12.89 -5.18 11.93
N GLY A 40 12.18 -5.59 10.87
CA GLY A 40 11.74 -6.97 10.67
C GLY A 40 10.43 -7.36 11.37
N SER A 41 9.83 -6.46 12.17
CA SER A 41 8.50 -6.71 12.78
C SER A 41 7.35 -6.55 11.78
N GLY A 42 7.58 -5.81 10.69
CA GLY A 42 6.55 -5.43 9.73
C GLY A 42 5.76 -4.17 10.10
N LEU A 43 6.03 -3.57 11.26
CA LEU A 43 5.40 -2.32 11.68
C LEU A 43 5.71 -1.13 10.75
N ALA A 44 6.87 -1.14 10.07
CA ALA A 44 7.28 -0.06 9.18
C ALA A 44 6.37 0.13 7.94
N ASN A 45 5.58 -0.89 7.56
CA ASN A 45 4.64 -0.83 6.42
C ASN A 45 3.19 -0.70 6.89
N ARG A 46 2.96 -0.31 8.16
CA ARG A 46 1.62 -0.08 8.72
C ARG A 46 1.38 1.42 8.90
N CYS A 47 0.21 1.89 8.50
CA CYS A 47 -0.20 3.25 8.85
C CYS A 47 -0.65 3.29 10.32
N PRO A 48 -0.32 4.36 11.07
CA PRO A 48 -0.77 4.51 12.44
C PRO A 48 -2.29 4.55 12.56
N THR A 49 -2.83 4.01 13.65
CA THR A 49 -4.24 4.17 14.00
C THR A 49 -4.47 5.50 14.73
N VAL A 50 -5.69 6.03 14.59
CA VAL A 50 -6.13 7.23 15.28
C VAL A 50 -7.18 6.83 16.32
N GLU A 51 -6.86 7.01 17.59
CA GLU A 51 -7.83 6.90 18.68
C GLU A 51 -8.54 8.26 18.83
N SER A 52 -9.75 8.36 18.26
CA SER A 52 -10.47 9.63 18.22
C SER A 52 -10.90 10.09 19.62
N GLN A 53 -10.27 11.14 20.14
CA GLN A 53 -10.66 11.81 21.39
C GLN A 53 -11.29 13.21 21.18
N GLY A 54 -11.47 13.67 19.93
CA GLY A 54 -11.83 15.06 19.58
C GLY A 54 -13.17 15.27 18.85
N ARG A 55 -13.60 16.56 18.77
CA ARG A 55 -14.91 17.00 18.22
C ARG A 55 -14.91 17.48 16.76
N SER A 56 -13.85 18.09 16.25
CA SER A 56 -13.59 18.36 14.81
C SER A 56 -12.25 19.10 14.71
N ILE A 57 -11.62 19.13 13.52
CA ILE A 57 -10.39 19.88 13.25
C ILE A 57 -10.66 20.90 12.13
N PRO A 58 -10.76 22.21 12.44
CA PRO A 58 -11.00 23.23 11.41
C PRO A 58 -9.76 23.42 10.54
N VAL A 59 -9.98 23.47 9.22
CA VAL A 59 -8.94 23.74 8.22
C VAL A 59 -8.83 25.25 8.00
N LYS A 60 -7.64 25.79 8.19
CA LYS A 60 -7.31 27.21 7.99
C LYS A 60 -6.38 27.37 6.78
N ALA A 61 -6.42 28.55 6.17
CA ALA A 61 -5.51 28.89 5.09
C ALA A 61 -4.05 28.82 5.57
N GLY A 62 -3.17 28.26 4.74
CA GLY A 62 -1.74 28.10 5.04
C GLY A 62 -1.40 26.84 5.86
N GLN A 63 -2.38 26.00 6.19
CA GLN A 63 -2.12 24.69 6.77
C GLN A 63 -1.70 23.66 5.71
N SER A 64 -1.02 22.62 6.15
CA SER A 64 -0.56 21.50 5.32
C SER A 64 -0.81 20.18 6.03
N LEU A 65 -1.08 19.12 5.28
CA LEU A 65 -0.97 17.77 5.81
C LEU A 65 0.44 17.26 5.60
N ARG A 66 0.94 16.54 6.62
CA ARG A 66 2.25 15.89 6.61
C ARG A 66 2.08 14.49 7.14
N TYR A 67 3.00 13.60 6.75
CA TYR A 67 2.98 12.20 7.16
C TYR A 67 1.69 11.47 6.78
N VAL A 68 1.06 11.86 5.66
CA VAL A 68 -0.09 11.13 5.13
C VAL A 68 0.39 9.73 4.71
N CYS A 69 -0.39 8.73 5.10
CA CYS A 69 -0.07 7.33 4.90
C CYS A 69 -1.28 6.60 4.32
N PHE A 70 -1.07 5.83 3.26
CA PHE A 70 -2.08 4.96 2.66
C PHE A 70 -1.61 3.51 2.70
N GLU A 71 -2.36 2.67 3.40
CA GLU A 71 -2.10 1.24 3.51
C GLU A 71 -3.27 0.43 2.96
N PRO A 72 -3.17 -0.06 1.72
CA PRO A 72 -4.11 -1.04 1.18
C PRO A 72 -4.21 -2.27 2.07
N LYS A 73 -5.44 -2.70 2.35
CA LYS A 73 -5.73 -3.93 3.12
C LYS A 73 -6.13 -5.10 2.23
N SER A 74 -6.62 -4.81 1.02
CA SER A 74 -6.99 -5.80 0.01
C SER A 74 -6.66 -5.27 -1.39
N PHE A 75 -6.42 -6.18 -2.30
CA PHE A 75 -6.24 -5.89 -3.72
C PHE A 75 -7.20 -6.77 -4.52
N ALA A 76 -8.01 -6.13 -5.35
CA ALA A 76 -8.91 -6.79 -6.27
C ALA A 76 -8.61 -6.35 -7.70
N VAL A 77 -8.67 -7.29 -8.63
CA VAL A 77 -8.44 -7.05 -10.05
C VAL A 77 -9.70 -7.43 -10.79
N GLU A 78 -10.13 -6.60 -11.74
CA GLU A 78 -11.24 -6.95 -12.62
C GLU A 78 -10.79 -8.09 -13.55
N ALA A 79 -11.48 -9.22 -13.48
CA ALA A 79 -11.23 -10.39 -14.32
C ALA A 79 -12.53 -10.87 -14.97
N GLU A 80 -12.41 -11.52 -16.12
CA GLU A 80 -13.54 -12.19 -16.77
C GLU A 80 -13.79 -13.54 -16.11
N VAL A 81 -14.99 -13.72 -15.57
CA VAL A 81 -15.44 -14.96 -14.93
C VAL A 81 -16.22 -15.81 -15.95
N GLU A 82 -16.35 -17.11 -15.68
CA GLU A 82 -17.16 -18.02 -16.48
C GLU A 82 -18.53 -17.41 -16.82
N GLY A 83 -18.86 -17.35 -18.12
CA GLY A 83 -20.07 -16.69 -18.62
C GLY A 83 -19.87 -15.24 -19.09
N GLY A 84 -18.63 -14.75 -19.18
CA GLY A 84 -18.30 -13.46 -19.81
C GLY A 84 -18.66 -12.23 -18.97
N ARG A 85 -18.86 -12.41 -17.66
CA ARG A 85 -19.11 -11.32 -16.71
C ARG A 85 -17.79 -10.83 -16.15
N LYS A 86 -17.65 -9.51 -16.02
CA LYS A 86 -16.49 -8.87 -15.39
C LYS A 86 -16.79 -8.65 -13.91
N GLU A 87 -15.95 -9.22 -13.05
CA GLU A 87 -16.07 -9.09 -11.61
C GLU A 87 -14.68 -8.86 -10.98
N PHE A 88 -14.66 -8.16 -9.86
CA PHE A 88 -13.43 -7.94 -9.10
C PHE A 88 -13.10 -9.19 -8.28
N VAL A 89 -12.05 -9.89 -8.68
CA VAL A 89 -11.55 -11.07 -7.96
C VAL A 89 -10.53 -10.66 -6.91
N THR A 90 -10.62 -11.26 -5.73
CA THR A 90 -9.61 -11.05 -4.67
C THR A 90 -8.31 -11.74 -5.07
N THR A 91 -7.20 -11.01 -4.95
CA THR A 91 -5.88 -11.47 -5.38
C THR A 91 -4.95 -11.76 -4.20
N LYS A 92 -3.85 -12.45 -4.47
CA LYS A 92 -2.77 -12.69 -3.49
C LYS A 92 -1.60 -11.76 -3.76
N LEU A 93 -1.13 -11.08 -2.71
CA LEU A 93 0.02 -10.17 -2.82
C LEU A 93 1.34 -10.94 -2.96
N MET A 94 2.16 -10.57 -3.94
CA MET A 94 3.45 -11.23 -4.22
C MET A 94 4.67 -10.42 -3.76
N THR A 95 4.55 -9.10 -3.59
CA THR A 95 5.67 -8.18 -3.30
C THR A 95 5.96 -8.00 -1.79
N ARG A 96 5.43 -8.86 -0.93
CA ARG A 96 5.61 -8.77 0.54
C ARG A 96 5.12 -7.42 1.10
N GLN A 97 5.93 -6.70 1.87
CA GLN A 97 5.56 -5.48 2.60
C GLN A 97 6.19 -4.23 1.96
N THR A 98 5.92 -4.00 0.68
CA THR A 98 6.45 -2.84 -0.08
C THR A 98 5.35 -2.10 -0.84
N TYR A 99 4.15 -2.02 -0.24
CA TYR A 99 2.93 -1.56 -0.92
C TYR A 99 2.26 -0.36 -0.25
N SER A 100 2.67 0.04 0.96
CA SER A 100 2.13 1.22 1.61
C SER A 100 2.80 2.49 1.10
N LEU A 101 2.04 3.58 1.02
CA LEU A 101 2.52 4.92 0.75
C LEU A 101 2.64 5.68 2.08
N ALA A 102 3.67 6.50 2.23
CA ALA A 102 3.99 7.14 3.50
C ALA A 102 4.72 8.46 3.28
N TYR A 103 4.81 9.27 4.35
CA TYR A 103 5.51 10.56 4.34
C TYR A 103 5.00 11.52 3.26
N ILE A 104 3.74 11.35 2.83
CA ILE A 104 3.12 12.23 1.85
C ILE A 104 2.79 13.56 2.52
N GLU A 105 3.08 14.65 1.82
CA GLU A 105 2.79 16.01 2.27
C GLU A 105 2.26 16.91 1.17
N GLY A 106 1.58 17.97 1.59
CA GLY A 106 1.08 18.99 0.69
C GLY A 106 0.13 20.00 1.35
N PRO A 107 -0.15 21.10 0.64
CA PRO A 107 -0.98 22.19 1.16
C PRO A 107 -2.45 21.79 1.30
N LEU A 108 -3.10 22.39 2.29
CA LEU A 108 -4.54 22.40 2.45
C LEU A 108 -5.09 23.78 2.09
N THR A 109 -6.14 23.80 1.26
CA THR A 109 -6.97 25.00 1.09
C THR A 109 -8.32 24.79 1.76
N PRO A 110 -8.81 25.76 2.55
CA PRO A 110 -10.13 25.67 3.16
C PRO A 110 -11.25 26.00 2.15
N ASN A 111 -12.44 25.43 2.36
CA ASN A 111 -13.72 25.80 1.73
C ASN A 111 -13.75 25.81 0.19
N PRO A 112 -13.87 24.65 -0.47
CA PRO A 112 -13.92 23.30 0.11
C PRO A 112 -12.53 22.82 0.55
N VAL A 113 -12.47 21.96 1.56
CA VAL A 113 -11.22 21.34 1.99
C VAL A 113 -10.60 20.62 0.79
N THR A 114 -9.50 21.15 0.28
CA THR A 114 -8.76 20.56 -0.82
C THR A 114 -7.35 20.23 -0.35
N PHE A 115 -6.95 18.99 -0.59
CA PHE A 115 -5.60 18.51 -0.35
C PHE A 115 -4.94 18.21 -1.69
N LYS A 116 -3.79 18.84 -1.93
CA LYS A 116 -2.96 18.59 -3.10
C LYS A 116 -1.67 17.94 -2.66
N ILE A 117 -1.34 16.78 -3.22
CA ILE A 117 -0.05 16.11 -2.95
C ILE A 117 1.06 16.83 -3.71
N GLU A 118 2.16 17.14 -3.01
CA GLU A 118 3.35 17.77 -3.60
C GLU A 118 4.61 16.89 -3.46
N ASP A 119 4.76 16.19 -2.33
CA ASP A 119 5.95 15.36 -2.07
C ASP A 119 5.62 14.12 -1.22
N GLY A 120 6.57 13.21 -1.13
CA GLY A 120 6.55 11.99 -0.31
C GLY A 120 6.67 10.70 -1.12
N LEU A 121 6.54 9.57 -0.42
CA LEU A 121 6.49 8.25 -1.06
C LEU A 121 5.09 8.02 -1.61
N ASP A 122 4.85 8.54 -2.81
CA ASP A 122 3.56 8.63 -3.49
C ASP A 122 3.29 7.52 -4.52
N HIS A 123 4.20 6.56 -4.65
CA HIS A 123 4.02 5.38 -5.49
C HIS A 123 4.73 4.14 -4.93
N ALA A 124 4.16 2.96 -5.17
CA ALA A 124 4.69 1.66 -4.80
C ALA A 124 4.40 0.64 -5.90
N ALA A 125 5.47 0.08 -6.49
CA ALA A 125 5.36 -0.98 -7.48
C ALA A 125 4.95 -2.28 -6.79
N THR A 126 3.75 -2.76 -7.11
CA THR A 126 3.11 -3.90 -6.47
C THR A 126 2.81 -4.97 -7.51
N THR A 127 2.88 -6.24 -7.11
CA THR A 127 2.46 -7.35 -7.97
C THR A 127 1.53 -8.24 -7.16
N VAL A 128 0.39 -8.54 -7.76
CA VAL A 128 -0.58 -9.48 -7.22
C VAL A 128 -0.71 -10.66 -8.16
N GLN A 129 -1.20 -11.78 -7.62
CA GLN A 129 -1.47 -12.99 -8.34
C GLN A 129 -2.97 -13.30 -8.30
N LEU A 130 -3.56 -13.52 -9.46
CA LEU A 130 -4.94 -13.96 -9.61
C LEU A 130 -5.09 -15.44 -9.21
N PRO A 131 -6.31 -15.92 -8.95
CA PRO A 131 -6.55 -17.33 -8.59
C PRO A 131 -6.08 -18.34 -9.65
N ASP A 132 -6.05 -17.96 -10.92
CA ASP A 132 -5.57 -18.76 -12.05
C ASP A 132 -4.03 -18.83 -12.16
N GLY A 133 -3.32 -18.04 -11.34
CA GLY A 133 -1.87 -17.97 -11.32
C GLY A 133 -1.27 -16.81 -12.11
N GLU A 134 -2.06 -16.06 -12.88
CA GLU A 134 -1.61 -14.87 -13.62
C GLU A 134 -1.10 -13.80 -12.65
N ARG A 135 0.01 -13.14 -13.00
CA ARG A 135 0.59 -12.05 -12.21
C ARG A 135 0.31 -10.72 -12.86
N VAL A 136 -0.36 -9.84 -12.12
CA VAL A 136 -0.66 -8.48 -12.55
C VAL A 136 0.22 -7.51 -11.77
N PRO A 137 1.28 -6.96 -12.39
CA PRO A 137 2.03 -5.85 -11.83
C PRO A 137 1.31 -4.53 -12.07
N PHE A 138 1.25 -3.68 -11.06
CA PHE A 138 0.70 -2.34 -11.16
C PHE A 138 1.45 -1.37 -10.27
N LEU A 139 1.29 -0.08 -10.53
CA LEU A 139 1.84 0.97 -9.70
C LEU A 139 0.73 1.53 -8.82
N PHE A 140 0.76 1.22 -7.53
CA PHE A 140 -0.13 1.88 -6.58
C PHE A 140 0.39 3.30 -6.36
N THR A 141 -0.39 4.33 -6.70
CA THR A 141 0.10 5.70 -6.65
C THR A 141 -1.01 6.69 -6.33
N VAL A 142 -0.60 7.83 -5.78
CA VAL A 142 -1.42 9.03 -5.57
C VAL A 142 -0.70 10.27 -6.13
N LYS A 143 0.18 10.08 -7.12
CA LYS A 143 0.90 11.16 -7.78
C LYS A 143 -0.06 12.19 -8.36
N GLY A 144 0.21 13.46 -8.11
CA GLY A 144 -0.63 14.55 -8.62
C GLY A 144 -2.05 14.61 -8.03
N LEU A 145 -2.35 13.84 -6.97
CA LEU A 145 -3.69 13.81 -6.38
C LEU A 145 -4.15 15.20 -5.94
N VAL A 146 -5.35 15.58 -6.39
CA VAL A 146 -6.10 16.75 -5.89
C VAL A 146 -7.41 16.26 -5.27
N ALA A 147 -7.38 15.96 -3.98
CA ALA A 147 -8.54 15.49 -3.23
C ALA A 147 -9.39 16.66 -2.72
N LYS A 148 -10.69 16.66 -3.05
CA LYS A 148 -11.65 17.69 -2.62
C LYS A 148 -12.72 17.06 -1.73
N GLY A 149 -13.01 17.69 -0.60
CA GLY A 149 -14.08 17.32 0.32
C GLY A 149 -14.89 18.53 0.75
N GLU A 150 -16.18 18.34 1.00
CA GLU A 150 -17.09 19.43 1.35
C GLU A 150 -16.86 19.93 2.79
N GLY A 151 -17.14 21.21 3.01
CA GLY A 151 -17.04 21.86 4.31
C GLY A 151 -15.67 22.49 4.60
N SER A 152 -15.44 22.77 5.88
CA SER A 152 -14.33 23.58 6.40
C SER A 152 -13.50 22.89 7.47
N GLU A 153 -13.87 21.66 7.87
CA GLU A 153 -13.32 20.96 9.03
C GLU A 153 -13.30 19.45 8.81
N PHE A 154 -12.29 18.77 9.36
CA PHE A 154 -12.28 17.33 9.49
C PHE A 154 -13.15 16.92 10.66
N LYS A 155 -14.19 16.13 10.39
CA LYS A 155 -15.11 15.59 11.39
C LYS A 155 -15.49 14.15 11.04
N PRO A 156 -16.01 13.36 11.98
CA PRO A 156 -16.52 12.02 11.66
C PRO A 156 -17.50 12.07 10.49
N GLY A 157 -17.26 11.23 9.48
CA GLY A 157 -18.04 11.22 8.23
C GLY A 157 -17.57 12.19 7.16
N PHE A 158 -16.51 12.98 7.38
CA PHE A 158 -15.86 13.74 6.32
C PHE A 158 -15.32 12.78 5.24
N THR A 159 -15.68 13.05 4.00
CA THR A 159 -15.19 12.33 2.83
C THR A 159 -14.58 13.32 1.84
N TRP A 160 -13.61 12.83 1.09
CA TRP A 160 -13.01 13.54 -0.02
C TRP A 160 -12.65 12.54 -1.12
N GLY A 161 -12.55 13.05 -2.34
CA GLY A 161 -12.17 12.27 -3.50
C GLY A 161 -11.46 13.18 -4.50
N GLY A 162 -10.68 12.57 -5.37
CA GLY A 162 -9.91 13.30 -6.36
C GLY A 162 -9.33 12.38 -7.41
N GLU A 163 -8.85 13.00 -8.48
CA GLU A 163 -8.12 12.34 -9.55
C GLU A 163 -6.62 12.41 -9.26
N PHE A 164 -5.90 11.41 -9.74
CA PHE A 164 -4.45 11.25 -9.61
C PHE A 164 -3.89 10.60 -10.87
N ASP A 165 -2.60 10.80 -11.10
CA ASP A 165 -1.90 10.29 -12.27
C ASP A 165 -1.29 8.92 -12.00
N VAL A 166 -1.47 7.99 -12.94
CA VAL A 166 -0.78 6.69 -12.95
C VAL A 166 0.25 6.68 -14.08
N PRO A 167 1.54 6.95 -13.80
CA PRO A 167 2.56 6.89 -14.83
C PRO A 167 2.83 5.44 -15.26
N SER A 168 3.53 5.29 -16.38
CA SER A 168 3.99 3.98 -16.86
C SER A 168 4.75 3.23 -15.76
N TYR A 169 4.46 1.93 -15.62
CA TYR A 169 5.12 1.04 -14.65
C TYR A 169 6.63 0.92 -14.88
N ARG A 170 7.08 1.03 -16.13
CA ARG A 170 8.50 1.10 -16.50
C ARG A 170 8.81 2.46 -17.11
N THR A 171 9.90 3.07 -16.67
CA THR A 171 10.40 4.31 -17.25
C THR A 171 11.16 4.03 -18.56
N GLY A 172 11.43 5.07 -19.35
CA GLY A 172 11.93 4.85 -20.71
C GLY A 172 13.33 4.24 -20.84
N GLY A 173 14.10 4.19 -19.75
CA GLY A 173 15.42 3.56 -19.71
C GLY A 173 15.37 2.07 -19.38
N PHE A 174 14.18 1.54 -19.11
CA PHE A 174 13.97 0.10 -18.98
C PHE A 174 14.16 -0.58 -20.33
N LEU A 175 14.85 -1.73 -20.32
CA LEU A 175 15.03 -2.58 -21.48
C LEU A 175 14.29 -3.90 -21.29
N ASP A 176 13.62 -4.36 -22.32
CA ASP A 176 13.08 -5.71 -22.39
C ASP A 176 14.21 -6.76 -22.47
N PRO A 177 13.90 -8.06 -22.31
CA PRO A 177 14.92 -9.12 -22.39
C PRO A 177 15.68 -9.20 -23.72
N LYS A 178 15.17 -8.56 -24.78
CA LYS A 178 15.82 -8.46 -26.09
C LYS A 178 16.58 -7.14 -26.28
N GLY A 179 16.78 -6.37 -25.21
CA GLY A 179 17.52 -5.12 -25.23
C GLY A 179 16.80 -3.98 -25.93
N ARG A 180 15.46 -4.03 -26.05
CA ARG A 180 14.63 -2.98 -26.65
C ARG A 180 14.02 -2.12 -25.54
N GLY A 181 13.97 -0.81 -25.72
CA GLY A 181 13.42 0.12 -24.73
C GLY A 181 12.75 1.30 -25.39
N MET A 182 12.34 2.28 -24.59
CA MET A 182 11.59 3.44 -25.10
C MET A 182 12.52 4.51 -25.70
N TYR A 183 13.52 4.96 -24.94
CA TYR A 183 14.50 5.95 -25.44
C TYR A 183 15.91 5.39 -25.65
N THR A 184 16.20 4.18 -25.16
CA THR A 184 17.45 3.43 -25.38
C THR A 184 17.16 2.00 -25.81
N GLY A 185 18.13 1.34 -26.45
CA GLY A 185 18.04 -0.06 -26.85
C GLY A 185 17.87 -0.25 -28.35
N TYR A 186 17.69 -1.49 -28.78
CA TYR A 186 17.37 -1.82 -30.17
C TYR A 186 15.94 -1.39 -30.53
N ASP A 187 15.74 -0.91 -31.75
CA ASP A 187 14.45 -0.56 -32.33
C ASP A 187 13.76 -1.76 -33.01
N GLN A 188 14.51 -2.86 -33.20
CA GLN A 188 14.06 -4.06 -33.91
C GLN A 188 14.47 -5.35 -33.18
N ALA A 189 13.93 -6.48 -33.65
CA ALA A 189 14.29 -7.80 -33.15
C ALA A 189 15.64 -8.24 -33.72
N VAL A 190 16.72 -8.00 -32.96
CA VAL A 190 18.06 -8.56 -33.19
C VAL A 190 18.17 -10.02 -32.77
#